data_AF-A0A3A9IU95-F1
#
_entry.id   AF-A0A3A9IU95-F1
#
_cell.length_a   1.000
_cell.length_b   1.000
_cell.length_c   1.000
_cell.angle_alpha   90.00
_cell.angle_beta   90.00
_cell.angle_gamma   90.00
#
_symmetry.space_group_name_H-M   'P 1'
#
loop_
_entity.id
_entity.type
_entity.pdbx_description
1 polymer ?
#
loop_
_entity_poly.entity_id
_entity_poly.type
_entity_poly.pdbx_seq_one_letter_code
_entity_poly.pdbx_strand_id
1 'polypeptide(L)'
;GTTRSIIFFSSDSPEMDEARFGFDPAQSTEIYFMGIQLLDRSWVIFTVLEWRWGLASGARSALGLFFALASVLLFAVATARSLALPIEKLAAAARRFGTDPQAPPIPAAGPSELRDTIEAFNAMQARIGRFVQDRTVMLAAISHDLRTPLTRMRLLAEFVDEPQQEKMFRYVDEMQEMIDSALAFFRDDASQEPFTRFDLPQLLNSIIDDYGDQG
;
A
#
# COMPACT_ATOMS: atom_id res chain seq x y z
N GLY A 1 -18.53 -78.50 12.31
CA GLY A 1 -18.26 -77.07 12.07
C GLY A 1 -19.51 -76.45 11.50
N THR A 2 -20.19 -75.63 12.28
CA THR A 2 -21.47 -75.04 11.85
C THR A 2 -21.18 -73.73 11.14
N THR A 3 -21.19 -73.76 9.81
CA THR A 3 -20.96 -72.59 8.96
C THR A 3 -22.13 -71.62 9.14
N ARG A 4 -21.92 -70.54 9.90
CA ARG A 4 -22.85 -69.40 9.92
C ARG A 4 -22.69 -68.67 8.60
N SER A 5 -23.68 -68.78 7.72
CA SER A 5 -23.73 -67.99 6.50
C SER A 5 -24.28 -66.61 6.84
N ILE A 6 -23.43 -65.58 6.76
CA ILE A 6 -23.85 -64.18 6.82
C ILE A 6 -23.94 -63.73 5.38
N ILE A 7 -25.11 -63.26 4.96
CA ILE A 7 -25.30 -62.79 3.59
C ILE A 7 -25.81 -61.35 3.65
N PHE A 8 -25.12 -60.48 2.92
CA PHE A 8 -25.43 -59.05 2.81
C PHE A 8 -26.18 -58.84 1.50
N PHE A 9 -27.36 -58.24 1.57
CA PHE A 9 -28.19 -57.99 0.39
C PHE A 9 -28.62 -56.53 0.35
N SER A 10 -28.49 -55.92 -0.83
CA SER A 10 -29.10 -54.63 -1.15
C SER A 10 -30.52 -54.87 -1.66
N SER A 11 -31.42 -53.87 -1.59
CA SER A 11 -32.81 -54.03 -2.03
C SER A 11 -32.96 -54.30 -3.55
N ASP A 12 -31.86 -54.22 -4.31
CA ASP A 12 -31.79 -54.49 -5.75
C ASP A 12 -31.18 -55.87 -6.08
N SER A 13 -30.96 -56.73 -5.07
CA SER A 13 -30.35 -58.04 -5.28
C SER A 13 -31.36 -59.08 -5.79
N PRO A 14 -31.05 -59.86 -6.85
CA PRO A 14 -31.94 -60.90 -7.40
C PRO A 14 -32.19 -62.09 -6.47
N GLU A 15 -31.54 -62.13 -5.30
CA GLU A 15 -31.74 -63.17 -4.27
C GLU A 15 -32.88 -62.85 -3.29
N MET A 16 -33.50 -61.67 -3.38
CA MET A 16 -34.70 -61.34 -2.60
C MET A 16 -35.95 -61.97 -3.19
N ASP A 17 -36.43 -63.02 -2.52
CA ASP A 17 -37.70 -63.69 -2.80
C ASP A 17 -38.64 -63.47 -1.61
N GLU A 18 -39.82 -62.88 -1.86
CA GLU A 18 -40.87 -62.57 -0.87
C GLU A 18 -41.26 -63.81 -0.06
N ALA A 19 -41.25 -64.99 -0.71
CA ALA A 19 -41.57 -66.27 -0.09
C ALA A 19 -40.53 -66.73 0.95
N ARG A 20 -39.31 -66.20 0.90
CA ARG A 20 -38.19 -66.63 1.75
C ARG A 20 -38.02 -65.78 3.00
N PHE A 21 -38.46 -64.53 2.95
CA PHE A 21 -38.24 -63.54 4.01
C PHE A 21 -39.54 -62.92 4.56
N GLY A 22 -40.70 -63.18 3.94
CA GLY A 22 -42.01 -62.76 4.44
C GLY A 22 -42.23 -61.24 4.42
N PHE A 23 -41.47 -60.52 3.60
CA PHE A 23 -41.49 -59.06 3.46
C PHE A 23 -41.35 -58.67 1.98
N ASP A 24 -42.13 -57.68 1.54
CA ASP A 24 -42.10 -57.14 0.17
C ASP A 24 -41.09 -55.97 0.07
N PRO A 25 -39.95 -56.15 -0.61
CA PRO A 25 -38.92 -55.13 -0.72
C PRO A 25 -39.25 -54.00 -1.70
N ALA A 26 -40.27 -54.16 -2.56
CA ALA A 26 -40.62 -53.15 -3.55
C ALA A 26 -41.20 -51.85 -2.93
N GLN A 27 -41.64 -51.90 -1.67
CA GLN A 27 -42.20 -50.75 -0.96
C GLN A 27 -41.16 -49.89 -0.22
N SER A 28 -39.89 -50.32 -0.10
CA SER A 28 -38.88 -49.62 0.69
C SER A 28 -37.53 -49.50 -0.04
N THR A 29 -37.42 -48.49 -0.91
CA THR A 29 -36.31 -48.30 -1.85
C THR A 29 -34.97 -47.80 -1.26
N GLU A 30 -34.84 -47.64 0.07
CA GLU A 30 -33.60 -47.12 0.68
C GLU A 30 -33.25 -47.79 2.02
N ILE A 31 -33.29 -49.13 2.08
CA ILE A 31 -32.91 -49.86 3.30
C ILE A 31 -31.87 -50.92 2.95
N TYR A 32 -30.72 -50.88 3.61
CA TYR A 32 -29.75 -51.97 3.58
C TYR A 32 -30.19 -53.03 4.59
N PHE A 33 -30.36 -54.27 4.11
CA PHE A 33 -30.80 -55.40 4.93
C PHE A 33 -29.60 -56.29 5.27
N MET A 34 -29.44 -56.63 6.55
CA MET A 34 -28.49 -57.64 6.99
C MET A 34 -29.26 -58.84 7.53
N GLY A 35 -29.19 -59.97 6.82
CA GLY A 35 -29.83 -61.22 7.22
C GLY A 35 -28.82 -62.17 7.89
N ILE A 36 -29.12 -62.60 9.11
CA ILE A 36 -28.36 -63.67 9.77
C ILE A 36 -29.27 -64.90 9.91
N GLN A 37 -28.83 -66.04 9.40
CA GLN A 37 -29.55 -67.31 9.56
C GLN A 37 -29.19 -67.94 10.91
N LEU A 38 -30.19 -68.26 11.72
CA LEU A 38 -30.03 -68.92 13.01
C LEU A 38 -29.94 -70.45 12.87
N LEU A 39 -29.49 -71.11 13.93
CA LEU A 39 -29.29 -72.57 13.99
C LEU A 39 -30.57 -73.39 13.76
N ASP A 40 -31.74 -72.78 13.98
CA ASP A 40 -33.07 -73.35 13.77
C ASP A 40 -33.60 -73.13 12.33
N ARG A 41 -32.77 -72.61 11.42
CA ARG A 41 -33.11 -72.19 10.04
C ARG A 41 -34.07 -71.00 9.95
N SER A 42 -34.37 -70.32 11.06
CA SER A 42 -35.06 -69.04 11.03
C SER A 42 -34.11 -67.92 10.58
N TRP A 43 -34.68 -66.84 10.02
CA TRP A 43 -33.93 -65.68 9.56
C TRP A 43 -34.26 -64.48 10.46
N VAL A 44 -33.23 -63.80 10.95
CA VAL A 44 -33.37 -62.48 11.56
C VAL A 44 -32.82 -61.45 10.59
N ILE A 45 -33.69 -60.51 10.21
CA ILE A 45 -33.37 -59.42 9.29
C ILE A 45 -33.21 -58.15 10.13
N PHE A 46 -32.04 -57.54 10.03
CA PHE A 46 -31.80 -56.20 10.57
C PHE A 46 -31.94 -55.18 9.44
N THR A 47 -32.85 -54.23 9.62
CA THR A 47 -33.01 -53.07 8.75
C THR A 47 -32.11 -51.95 9.28
N VAL A 48 -31.06 -51.61 8.54
CA VAL A 48 -30.22 -50.45 8.89
C VAL A 48 -30.85 -49.23 8.23
N LEU A 49 -31.60 -48.45 9.01
CA LEU A 49 -32.08 -47.13 8.60
C LEU A 49 -30.85 -46.24 8.38
N GLU A 50 -30.73 -45.65 7.19
CA GLU A 50 -29.53 -44.95 6.74
C GLU A 50 -28.89 -44.05 7.81
N TRP A 51 -27.56 -44.10 7.91
CA TRP A 51 -26.79 -43.27 8.82
C TRP A 51 -26.80 -41.81 8.34
N ARG A 52 -27.89 -41.08 8.62
CA ARG A 52 -28.00 -39.66 8.31
C ARG A 52 -27.06 -38.87 9.24
N TRP A 53 -26.06 -38.19 8.68
CA TRP A 53 -25.38 -37.11 9.40
C TRP A 53 -26.43 -36.00 9.63
N GLY A 54 -26.78 -35.72 10.88
CA GLY A 54 -28.03 -35.09 11.36
C GLY A 54 -28.40 -33.66 10.91
N LEU A 55 -28.18 -33.28 9.65
CA LEU A 55 -28.68 -32.05 9.04
C LEU A 55 -29.64 -32.40 7.90
N ALA A 56 -30.81 -31.76 7.87
CA ALA A 56 -31.76 -31.88 6.76
C ALA A 56 -31.08 -31.52 5.43
N SER A 57 -31.43 -32.20 4.33
CA SER A 57 -30.82 -31.98 3.00
C SER A 57 -30.75 -30.50 2.61
N GLY A 58 -31.83 -29.75 2.84
CA GLY A 58 -31.86 -28.29 2.59
C GLY A 58 -30.90 -27.47 3.45
N ALA A 59 -30.67 -27.86 4.71
CA ALA A 59 -29.72 -27.18 5.59
C ALA A 59 -28.27 -27.35 5.11
N ARG A 60 -27.93 -28.53 4.56
CA ARG A 60 -26.59 -28.77 3.99
C ARG A 60 -26.34 -27.90 2.76
N SER A 61 -27.31 -27.82 1.85
CA SER A 61 -27.21 -26.97 0.65
C SER A 61 -27.17 -25.48 1.00
N ALA A 62 -27.96 -25.04 1.98
CA ALA A 62 -27.94 -23.65 2.45
C ALA A 62 -26.58 -23.28 3.07
N LEU A 63 -25.99 -24.17 3.86
CA LEU A 63 -24.68 -23.95 4.46
C LEU A 63 -23.58 -23.90 3.39
N GLY A 64 -23.63 -24.79 2.40
CA GLY A 64 -22.71 -24.76 1.26
C GLY A 64 -22.80 -23.45 0.47
N LEU A 65 -24.03 -22.99 0.18
CA LEU A 65 -24.25 -21.71 -0.49
C LEU A 65 -23.73 -20.52 0.32
N PHE A 66 -23.97 -20.53 1.64
CA PHE A 66 -23.46 -19.49 2.54
C PHE A 66 -21.94 -19.40 2.50
N PHE A 67 -21.23 -20.52 2.63
CA PHE A 67 -19.76 -20.53 2.57
C PHE A 67 -19.23 -20.14 1.19
N ALA A 68 -19.90 -20.56 0.11
CA ALA A 68 -19.53 -20.15 -1.25
C ALA A 68 -19.65 -18.63 -1.43
N LEU A 69 -20.79 -18.04 -1.04
CA LEU A 69 -21.01 -16.59 -1.10
C LEU A 69 -20.04 -15.82 -0.18
N ALA A 70 -19.83 -16.31 1.04
CA ALA A 70 -18.89 -15.71 1.97
C ALA A 70 -17.45 -15.73 1.43
N SER A 71 -17.05 -16.83 0.77
CA SER A 71 -15.72 -16.96 0.17
C SER A 71 -15.54 -15.99 -1.00
N VAL A 72 -16.54 -15.86 -1.87
CA VAL A 72 -16.51 -14.89 -2.99
C VAL A 72 -16.44 -13.46 -2.46
N LEU A 73 -17.26 -13.13 -1.46
CA LEU A 73 -17.26 -11.80 -0.85
C LEU A 73 -15.91 -11.48 -0.18
N LEU A 74 -15.36 -12.43 0.59
CA LEU A 74 -14.06 -12.27 1.25
C LEU A 74 -12.95 -12.04 0.22
N PHE A 75 -12.93 -12.82 -0.85
CA PHE A 75 -11.96 -12.68 -1.94
C PHE A 75 -12.08 -11.33 -2.66
N ALA A 76 -13.31 -10.89 -2.95
CA ALA A 76 -13.58 -9.60 -3.58
C ALA A 76 -13.09 -8.43 -2.71
N VAL A 77 -13.41 -8.45 -1.40
CA VAL A 77 -12.98 -7.41 -0.45
C VAL A 77 -11.47 -7.42 -0.27
N ALA A 78 -10.84 -8.60 -0.16
CA ALA A 78 -9.39 -8.71 -0.03
C ALA A 78 -8.67 -8.13 -1.26
N THR A 79 -9.14 -8.49 -2.46
CA THR A 79 -8.58 -7.98 -3.72
C THR A 79 -8.76 -6.46 -3.84
N ALA A 80 -9.97 -5.96 -3.59
CA ALA A 80 -10.25 -4.52 -3.62
C ALA A 80 -9.33 -3.73 -2.67
N ARG A 81 -9.12 -4.22 -1.45
CA ARG A 81 -8.21 -3.58 -0.48
C ARG A 81 -6.76 -3.64 -0.89
N SER A 82 -6.31 -4.74 -1.51
CA SER A 82 -4.94 -4.89 -1.99
C SER A 82 -4.56 -3.94 -3.11
N LEU A 83 -5.55 -3.45 -3.87
CA LEU A 83 -5.40 -2.49 -4.96
C LEU A 83 -5.66 -1.04 -4.54
N ALA A 84 -6.78 -0.79 -3.85
CA ALA A 84 -7.21 0.57 -3.52
C ALA A 84 -6.27 1.24 -2.51
N LEU A 85 -5.84 0.52 -1.46
CA LEU A 85 -5.04 1.12 -0.39
C LEU A 85 -3.66 1.60 -0.88
N PRO A 86 -2.87 0.82 -1.65
CA PRO A 86 -1.57 1.32 -2.10
C PRO A 86 -1.70 2.39 -3.20
N ILE A 87 -2.75 2.37 -4.04
CA ILE A 87 -3.02 3.44 -5.01
C ILE A 87 -3.31 4.76 -4.29
N GLU A 88 -4.13 4.73 -3.24
CA GLU A 88 -4.43 5.94 -2.45
C GLU A 88 -3.16 6.49 -1.78
N LYS A 89 -2.30 5.62 -1.25
CA LYS A 89 -0.99 6.01 -0.70
C LYS A 89 -0.08 6.63 -1.75
N LEU A 90 -0.01 6.05 -2.95
CA LEU A 90 0.75 6.61 -4.06
C LEU A 90 0.23 7.99 -4.47
N ALA A 91 -1.09 8.15 -4.60
CA ALA A 91 -1.70 9.42 -4.94
C ALA A 91 -1.48 10.49 -3.86
N ALA A 92 -1.58 10.11 -2.58
CA ALA A 92 -1.30 11.01 -1.46
C ALA A 92 0.17 11.45 -1.44
N ALA A 93 1.10 10.52 -1.68
CA ALA A 93 2.52 10.83 -1.75
C ALA A 93 2.87 11.70 -2.96
N ALA A 94 2.25 11.47 -4.13
CA ALA A 94 2.44 12.33 -5.30
C ALA A 94 1.95 13.77 -5.04
N ARG A 95 0.82 13.95 -4.34
CA ARG A 95 0.35 15.27 -3.90
C ARG A 95 1.33 15.90 -2.90
N ARG A 96 1.78 15.13 -1.91
CA ARG A 96 2.73 15.60 -0.88
C ARG A 96 4.08 15.98 -1.49
N PHE A 97 4.56 15.27 -2.49
CA PHE A 97 5.83 15.55 -3.15
C PHE A 97 5.88 16.97 -3.74
N GLY A 98 4.75 17.53 -4.18
CA GLY A 98 4.67 18.91 -4.64
C GLY A 98 4.89 19.96 -3.53
N THR A 99 4.64 19.62 -2.27
CA THR A 99 4.80 20.51 -1.11
C THR A 99 6.02 20.18 -0.24
N ASP A 100 6.41 18.91 -0.22
CA ASP A 100 7.52 18.36 0.54
C ASP A 100 8.29 17.37 -0.37
N PRO A 101 9.28 17.86 -1.13
CA PRO A 101 10.09 17.04 -2.01
C PRO A 101 10.95 16.00 -1.27
N GLN A 102 11.24 16.24 0.01
CA GLN A 102 12.09 15.40 0.87
C GLN A 102 11.30 14.38 1.69
N ALA A 103 9.99 14.28 1.46
CA ALA A 103 9.14 13.30 2.08
C ALA A 103 9.70 11.87 1.96
N PRO A 104 9.53 11.00 2.97
CA PRO A 104 10.06 9.65 2.90
C PRO A 104 9.43 8.84 1.75
N PRO A 105 10.21 7.92 1.14
CA PRO A 105 9.75 7.09 0.04
C PRO A 105 8.61 6.16 0.48
N ILE A 106 7.79 5.75 -0.49
CA ILE A 106 6.63 4.89 -0.23
C ILE A 106 7.09 3.42 -0.25
N PRO A 107 6.66 2.59 0.71
CA PRO A 107 6.89 1.15 0.64
C PRO A 107 6.24 0.52 -0.60
N ALA A 108 7.00 -0.28 -1.36
CA ALA A 108 6.47 -1.01 -2.50
C ALA A 108 5.48 -2.11 -2.04
N ALA A 109 4.19 -1.90 -2.27
CA ALA A 109 3.11 -2.77 -1.82
C ALA A 109 2.02 -2.93 -2.90
N GLY A 110 1.31 -4.06 -2.84
CA GLY A 110 0.30 -4.43 -3.84
C GLY A 110 0.83 -5.42 -4.88
N PRO A 111 0.14 -5.54 -6.03
CA PRO A 111 0.57 -6.35 -7.17
C PRO A 111 1.93 -5.90 -7.74
N SER A 112 2.55 -6.75 -8.56
CA SER A 112 3.83 -6.49 -9.24
C SER A 112 3.85 -5.14 -9.95
N GLU A 113 2.81 -4.85 -10.72
CA GLU A 113 2.74 -3.65 -11.56
C GLU A 113 2.70 -2.38 -10.70
N LEU A 114 2.03 -2.44 -9.54
CA LEU A 114 1.94 -1.34 -8.61
C LEU A 114 3.24 -1.15 -7.83
N ARG A 115 3.93 -2.24 -7.47
CA ARG A 115 5.27 -2.18 -6.88
C ARG A 115 6.26 -1.52 -7.81
N ASP A 116 6.31 -1.94 -9.06
CA ASP A 116 7.19 -1.35 -10.09
C ASP A 116 6.91 0.15 -10.27
N THR A 117 5.62 0.53 -10.25
CA THR A 117 5.22 1.94 -10.33
C THR A 117 5.67 2.74 -9.12
N ILE A 118 5.53 2.19 -7.90
CA ILE A 118 6.00 2.83 -6.66
C ILE A 118 7.52 2.99 -6.68
N GLU A 119 8.25 1.98 -7.14
CA GLU A 119 9.71 2.04 -7.27
C GLU A 119 10.15 3.11 -8.27
N ALA A 120 9.49 3.18 -9.44
CA ALA A 120 9.75 4.23 -10.42
C ALA A 120 9.47 5.63 -9.87
N PHE A 121 8.38 5.80 -9.11
CA PHE A 121 8.06 7.05 -8.42
C PHE A 121 9.15 7.43 -7.39
N ASN A 122 9.56 6.49 -6.54
CA ASN A 122 10.61 6.72 -5.54
C ASN A 122 11.95 7.08 -6.21
N ALA A 123 12.29 6.42 -7.32
CA ALA A 123 13.50 6.71 -8.09
C ALA A 123 13.45 8.13 -8.71
N MET A 124 12.29 8.53 -9.23
CA MET A 124 12.06 9.89 -9.73
C MET A 124 12.22 10.92 -8.62
N GLN A 125 11.61 10.70 -7.44
CA GLN A 125 11.75 11.56 -6.28
C GLN A 125 13.22 11.75 -5.89
N ALA A 126 13.97 10.65 -5.76
CA ALA A 126 15.39 10.71 -5.41
C ALA A 126 16.22 11.44 -6.47
N ARG A 127 15.89 11.28 -7.76
CA ARG A 127 16.57 11.99 -8.85
C ARG A 127 16.32 13.50 -8.82
N ILE A 128 15.07 13.91 -8.58
CA ILE A 128 14.71 15.33 -8.47
C ILE A 128 15.38 15.93 -7.23
N GLY A 129 15.34 15.23 -6.09
CA GLY A 129 16.01 15.69 -4.86
C GLY A 129 17.51 15.94 -5.07
N ARG A 130 18.22 14.99 -5.72
CA ARG A 130 19.63 15.18 -6.08
C ARG A 130 19.85 16.34 -7.03
N PHE A 131 19.01 16.48 -8.07
CA PHE A 131 19.13 17.56 -9.05
C PHE A 131 19.01 18.95 -8.39
N VAL A 132 18.08 19.11 -7.45
CA VAL A 132 17.93 20.35 -6.68
C VAL A 132 19.16 20.60 -5.82
N GLN A 133 19.63 19.60 -5.09
CA GLN A 133 20.81 19.71 -4.23
C GLN A 133 22.07 20.09 -5.02
N ASP A 134 22.30 19.44 -6.16
CA ASP A 134 23.45 19.71 -7.04
C ASP A 134 23.40 21.14 -7.57
N ARG A 135 22.22 21.66 -7.91
CA ARG A 135 22.04 23.05 -8.37
C ARG A 135 22.41 24.05 -7.29
N THR A 136 22.00 23.83 -6.05
CA THR A 136 22.35 24.72 -4.92
C THR A 136 23.87 24.75 -4.69
N VAL A 137 24.52 23.59 -4.74
CA VAL A 137 25.98 23.49 -4.62
C VAL A 137 26.69 24.20 -5.77
N MET A 138 26.22 24.01 -7.01
CA MET A 138 26.76 24.67 -8.19
C MET A 138 26.65 26.20 -8.10
N LEU A 139 25.51 26.73 -7.67
CA LEU A 139 25.31 28.17 -7.51
C LEU A 139 26.25 28.76 -6.45
N ALA A 140 26.46 28.05 -5.34
CA ALA A 140 27.42 28.45 -4.32
C ALA A 140 28.86 28.50 -4.86
N ALA A 141 29.26 27.55 -5.70
CA ALA A 141 30.57 27.55 -6.34
C ALA A 141 30.73 28.73 -7.31
N ILE A 142 29.71 29.00 -8.15
CA ILE A 142 29.73 30.14 -9.08
C ILE A 142 29.83 31.47 -8.32
N SER A 143 29.09 31.65 -7.22
CA SER A 143 29.20 32.84 -6.36
C SER A 143 30.64 33.09 -5.89
N HIS A 144 31.26 32.04 -5.36
CA HIS A 144 32.62 32.10 -4.87
C HIS A 144 33.59 32.51 -5.99
N ASP A 145 33.42 31.92 -7.18
CA ASP A 145 34.25 32.21 -8.34
C ASP A 145 34.02 33.63 -8.89
N LEU A 146 32.82 34.20 -8.75
CA LEU A 146 32.49 35.59 -9.13
C LEU A 146 33.06 36.63 -8.17
N ARG A 147 33.26 36.29 -6.90
CA ARG A 147 33.87 37.21 -5.92
C ARG A 147 35.30 37.60 -6.32
N THR A 148 36.05 36.65 -6.88
CA THR A 148 37.45 36.86 -7.30
C THR A 148 37.60 37.95 -8.39
N PRO A 149 36.90 37.90 -9.55
CA PRO A 149 36.96 38.96 -10.54
C PRO A 149 36.34 40.27 -10.06
N LEU A 150 35.32 40.27 -9.18
CA LEU A 150 34.78 41.50 -8.58
C LEU A 150 35.81 42.20 -7.69
N THR A 151 36.49 41.47 -6.82
CA THR A 151 37.61 42.02 -6.02
C THR A 151 38.70 42.57 -6.92
N ARG A 152 39.02 41.88 -8.02
CA ARG A 152 40.02 42.36 -8.99
C ARG A 152 39.57 43.63 -9.73
N MET A 153 38.29 43.73 -10.11
CA MET A 153 37.74 44.95 -10.72
C MET A 153 37.78 46.13 -9.74
N ARG A 154 37.51 45.89 -8.45
CA ARG A 154 37.68 46.91 -7.40
C ARG A 154 39.13 47.38 -7.31
N LEU A 155 40.09 46.46 -7.25
CA LEU A 155 41.52 46.82 -7.23
C LEU A 155 41.96 47.58 -8.49
N LEU A 156 41.47 47.20 -9.67
CA LEU A 156 41.79 47.91 -10.92
C LEU A 156 41.17 49.32 -10.98
N ALA A 157 40.00 49.51 -10.36
CA ALA A 157 39.37 50.82 -10.27
C ALA A 157 40.16 51.80 -9.38
N GLU A 158 41.03 51.32 -8.49
CA GLU A 158 41.92 52.18 -7.69
C GLU A 158 42.92 52.99 -8.52
N PHE A 159 43.16 52.61 -9.77
CA PHE A 159 44.08 53.30 -10.69
C PHE A 159 43.38 54.29 -11.64
N VAL A 160 42.10 54.59 -11.41
CA VAL A 160 41.27 55.46 -12.25
C VAL A 160 41.06 56.81 -11.55
N ASP A 161 40.90 57.89 -12.33
CA ASP A 161 40.65 59.23 -11.81
C ASP A 161 39.33 59.35 -11.02
N GLU A 162 39.30 60.26 -10.05
CA GLU A 162 38.33 60.27 -8.95
C GLU A 162 36.83 60.46 -9.29
N PRO A 163 36.35 60.98 -10.44
CA PRO A 163 34.91 60.89 -10.71
C PRO A 163 34.50 59.55 -11.35
N GLN A 164 35.41 58.87 -12.07
CA GLN A 164 35.13 57.56 -12.65
C GLN A 164 35.36 56.42 -11.64
N GLN A 165 36.32 56.56 -10.73
CA GLN A 165 36.60 55.57 -9.69
C GLN A 165 35.37 55.31 -8.79
N GLU A 166 34.77 56.36 -8.21
CA GLU A 166 33.58 56.22 -7.35
C GLU A 166 32.40 55.58 -8.09
N LYS A 167 32.22 55.90 -9.38
CA LYS A 167 31.20 55.25 -10.21
C LYS A 167 31.48 53.77 -10.39
N MET A 168 32.74 53.39 -10.62
CA MET A 168 33.14 51.99 -10.79
C MET A 168 32.94 51.19 -9.50
N PHE A 169 33.30 51.75 -8.35
CA PHE A 169 33.06 51.11 -7.05
C PHE A 169 31.58 50.86 -6.82
N ARG A 170 30.74 51.86 -7.07
CA ARG A 170 29.29 51.72 -6.95
C ARG A 170 28.74 50.60 -7.84
N TYR A 171 29.18 50.51 -9.10
CA TYR A 171 28.75 49.42 -9.98
C TYR A 171 29.21 48.04 -9.49
N VAL A 172 30.43 47.93 -8.95
CA VAL A 172 30.92 46.67 -8.37
C VAL A 172 30.10 46.27 -7.14
N ASP A 173 29.78 47.23 -6.27
CA ASP A 173 28.95 46.99 -5.08
C ASP A 173 27.51 46.58 -5.47
N GLU A 174 26.92 47.25 -6.46
CA GLU A 174 25.58 46.92 -6.98
C GLU A 174 25.54 45.53 -7.62
N MET A 175 26.60 45.14 -8.36
CA MET A 175 26.74 43.77 -8.88
C MET A 175 26.89 42.73 -7.77
N GLN A 176 27.66 43.03 -6.73
CA GLN A 176 27.84 42.16 -5.57
C GLN A 176 26.50 41.92 -4.86
N GLU A 177 25.73 42.98 -4.63
CA GLU A 177 24.41 42.94 -3.99
C GLU A 177 23.38 42.15 -4.80
N MET A 178 23.34 42.33 -6.13
CA MET A 178 22.48 41.54 -7.01
C MET A 178 22.83 40.04 -6.99
N ILE A 179 24.13 39.70 -6.98
CA ILE A 179 24.60 38.31 -6.90
C ILE A 179 24.20 37.70 -5.55
N ASP A 180 24.48 38.41 -4.45
CA ASP A 180 24.17 37.93 -3.10
C ASP A 180 22.66 37.74 -2.91
N SER A 181 21.83 38.65 -3.44
CA SER A 181 20.37 38.54 -3.43
C SER A 181 19.86 37.34 -4.25
N ALA A 182 20.39 37.13 -5.45
CA ALA A 182 20.03 35.98 -6.28
C ALA A 182 20.41 34.65 -5.58
N LEU A 183 21.56 34.61 -4.91
CA LEU A 183 22.00 33.43 -4.18
C LEU A 183 21.19 33.18 -2.92
N ALA A 184 20.80 34.24 -2.20
CA ALA A 184 19.92 34.13 -1.04
C ALA A 184 18.59 33.50 -1.43
N PHE A 185 17.98 33.95 -2.55
CA PHE A 185 16.75 33.36 -3.08
C PHE A 185 16.86 31.86 -3.36
N PHE A 186 17.94 31.42 -4.01
CA PHE A 186 18.14 29.99 -4.30
C PHE A 186 18.56 29.16 -3.08
N ARG A 187 19.17 29.79 -2.06
CA ARG A 187 19.48 29.13 -0.79
C ARG A 187 18.22 28.91 0.03
N ASP A 188 17.33 29.88 0.13
CA ASP A 188 16.08 29.78 0.88
C ASP A 188 15.18 28.64 0.36
N ASP A 189 15.15 28.42 -0.95
CA ASP A 189 14.42 27.31 -1.57
C ASP A 189 15.04 25.93 -1.21
N ALA A 190 16.33 25.90 -0.84
CA ALA A 190 17.06 24.69 -0.45
C ALA A 190 17.14 24.50 1.08
N SER A 191 17.17 25.57 1.87
CA SER A 191 17.15 25.55 3.33
C SER A 191 15.71 25.57 3.83
N GLN A 192 15.12 24.39 3.94
CA GLN A 192 13.83 24.22 4.60
C GLN A 192 14.01 24.35 6.11
N GLU A 193 13.87 25.56 6.65
CA GLU A 193 13.74 25.70 8.10
C GLU A 193 12.46 25.01 8.58
N PRO A 194 12.52 24.25 9.69
CA PRO A 194 11.35 23.56 10.22
C PRO A 194 10.28 24.59 10.61
N PHE A 195 9.07 24.42 10.06
CA PHE A 195 7.91 25.23 10.43
C PHE A 195 7.74 25.26 11.94
N THR A 196 7.98 26.43 12.53
CA THR A 196 7.84 26.67 13.97
C THR A 196 6.59 27.51 14.21
N ARG A 197 5.85 27.22 15.29
CA ARG A 197 4.77 28.10 15.74
C ARG A 197 5.40 29.37 16.29
N PHE A 198 5.07 30.52 15.71
CA PHE A 198 5.52 31.82 16.19
C PHE A 198 4.32 32.72 16.53
N ASP A 199 4.54 33.66 17.44
CA ASP A 199 3.58 34.68 17.85
C ASP A 199 3.76 35.89 16.92
N LEU A 200 2.81 36.07 15.99
CA LEU A 200 2.86 37.13 14.98
C LEU A 200 2.87 38.55 15.61
N PRO A 201 2.04 38.87 16.63
CA PRO A 201 2.15 40.12 17.37
C PRO A 201 3.54 40.41 17.95
N GLN A 202 4.19 39.42 18.57
CA GLN A 202 5.55 39.59 19.09
C GLN A 202 6.57 39.85 17.99
N LEU A 203 6.47 39.12 16.87
CA LEU A 203 7.36 39.34 15.72
C LEU A 203 7.20 40.75 15.14
N LEU A 204 5.95 41.20 14.98
CA LEU A 204 5.66 42.54 14.46
C LEU A 204 6.17 43.63 15.38
N ASN A 205 6.00 43.50 16.70
CA ASN A 205 6.55 44.45 17.66
C ASN A 205 8.08 44.47 17.61
N SER A 206 8.73 43.30 17.49
CA SER A 206 10.18 43.24 17.35
C SER A 206 10.69 43.93 16.08
N ILE A 207 9.97 43.79 14.95
CA ILE A 207 10.35 44.47 13.70
C ILE A 207 10.15 45.99 13.81
N ILE A 208 9.09 46.43 14.48
CA ILE A 208 8.81 47.85 14.72
C ILE A 208 9.89 48.45 15.62
N ASP A 209 10.30 47.76 16.69
CA ASP A 209 11.36 48.19 17.59
C ASP A 209 12.71 48.29 16.85
N ASP A 210 13.07 47.30 16.02
CA ASP A 210 14.31 47.32 15.21
C ASP A 210 14.36 48.50 14.23
N TYR A 211 13.22 48.87 13.63
CA TYR A 211 13.13 50.04 12.75
C TYR A 211 13.12 51.36 13.53
N GLY A 212 12.62 51.37 14.77
CA GLY A 212 12.66 52.52 15.66
C GLY A 212 14.08 52.87 16.12
N ASP A 213 14.93 51.86 16.32
CA ASP A 213 16.33 52.02 16.74
C ASP A 213 17.29 52.45 15.62
N GLN A 214 16.87 52.34 14.35
CA GLN A 214 17.64 52.81 13.18
C GLN A 214 17.33 54.26 12.76
N GLY A 215 16.45 54.96 13.49
CA GLY A 215 16.00 56.34 13.23
C GLY A 215 16.71 57.41 14.04
#